data_AF-A0A6J4N1C3-F1
#
_entry.id   AF-A0A6J4N1C3-F1
#
_cell.length_a   1.000
_cell.length_b   1.000
_cell.length_c   1.000
_cell.angle_alpha   90.00
_cell.angle_beta   90.00
_cell.angle_gamma   90.00
#
_symmetry.space_group_name_H-M   'P 1'
#
loop_
_entity.id
_entity.type
_entity.pdbx_description
1 polymer ?
#
loop_
_entity_poly.entity_id
_entity_poly.type
_entity_poly.pdbx_seq_one_letter_code
_entity_poly.pdbx_strand_id
1 'polypeptide(L)'
;MGDCWIGLSLACSSGLILAACVGKHTDAFLEQLVINTEAKTNCKHFNTDDWGGYERILPPESEHYIGKDKTQRLERTNGTVRQQTGRWHRRQNKFGKAWEQTKVTTRLVVSYFNWIWQHSRFKNTAAQRAGLTIRSWNWHDIATYPTLI
;
A
#
# COMPACT_ATOMS: atom_id res chain seq x y z
N MET A 1 0.98 -24.79 -2.71
CA MET A 1 1.35 -23.44 -2.22
C MET A 1 0.68 -22.45 -3.15
N GLY A 2 -0.26 -21.64 -2.66
CA GLY A 2 -1.01 -20.70 -3.50
C GLY A 2 -0.25 -19.41 -3.80
N ASP A 3 -0.73 -18.64 -4.77
CA ASP A 3 -0.13 -17.38 -5.18
C ASP A 3 -0.15 -16.35 -4.04
N CYS A 4 0.98 -15.64 -3.87
CA CYS A 4 1.14 -14.58 -2.88
C CYS A 4 0.76 -13.24 -3.49
N TRP A 5 -0.28 -12.61 -2.95
CA TRP A 5 -0.79 -11.31 -3.41
C TRP A 5 -0.39 -10.20 -2.44
N ILE A 6 -0.07 -9.04 -3.01
CA ILE A 6 0.10 -7.78 -2.28
C ILE A 6 -1.02 -6.84 -2.72
N GLY A 7 -1.87 -6.46 -1.78
CA GLY A 7 -2.98 -5.54 -1.99
C GLY A 7 -2.63 -4.19 -1.40
N LEU A 8 -2.83 -3.12 -2.16
CA LEU A 8 -2.54 -1.75 -1.74
C LEU A 8 -3.79 -0.88 -1.84
N SER A 9 -3.97 0.02 -0.88
CA SER A 9 -4.87 1.17 -1.02
C SER A 9 -4.07 2.45 -1.01
N LEU A 10 -4.50 3.42 -1.82
CA LEU A 10 -3.76 4.65 -2.08
C LEU A 10 -4.69 5.86 -2.00
N ALA A 11 -4.32 6.86 -1.20
CA ALA A 11 -5.01 8.14 -1.20
C ALA A 11 -4.77 8.86 -2.54
N CYS A 12 -5.83 9.18 -3.28
CA CYS A 12 -5.72 9.82 -4.60
C CYS A 12 -5.07 11.20 -4.53
N SER A 13 -5.37 11.99 -3.50
CA SER A 13 -4.89 13.36 -3.26
C SER A 13 -3.39 13.41 -3.00
N SER A 14 -2.90 12.64 -2.03
CA SER A 14 -1.49 12.69 -1.59
C SER A 14 -0.60 11.64 -2.24
N GLY A 15 -1.17 10.53 -2.72
CA GLY A 15 -0.43 9.32 -3.10
C GLY A 15 0.18 8.58 -1.92
N LEU A 16 -0.35 8.81 -0.72
CA LEU A 16 0.01 8.04 0.46
C LEU A 16 -0.58 6.63 0.34
N ILE A 17 0.24 5.62 0.55
CA ILE A 17 -0.26 4.24 0.71
C ILE A 17 -0.92 4.16 2.09
N LEU A 18 -2.24 3.94 2.11
CA LEU A 18 -3.03 3.88 3.33
C LEU A 18 -2.89 2.49 3.97
N ALA A 19 -3.11 1.43 3.19
CA ALA A 19 -2.94 0.06 3.64
C ALA A 19 -2.16 -0.77 2.63
N ALA A 20 -1.47 -1.79 3.16
CA ALA A 20 -0.81 -2.81 2.39
C ALA A 20 -0.98 -4.16 3.09
N CYS A 21 -1.52 -5.14 2.38
CA CYS A 21 -1.80 -6.49 2.90
C CYS A 21 -1.08 -7.53 2.04
N VAL A 22 -0.64 -8.63 2.67
CA VAL A 22 -0.03 -9.77 1.99
C VAL A 22 -0.82 -11.02 2.32
N GLY A 23 -1.29 -11.75 1.30
CA GLY A 23 -2.12 -12.94 1.52
C GLY A 23 -2.53 -13.64 0.22
N LYS A 24 -3.54 -14.51 0.30
CA LYS A 24 -4.20 -15.09 -0.87
C LYS A 24 -5.21 -14.11 -1.45
N HIS A 25 -5.49 -14.21 -2.74
CA HIS A 25 -6.53 -13.42 -3.41
C HIS A 25 -7.93 -13.95 -3.08
N THR A 26 -8.42 -13.60 -1.89
CA THR A 26 -9.70 -14.05 -1.33
C THR A 26 -10.47 -12.88 -0.76
N ASP A 27 -11.77 -13.06 -0.55
CA ASP A 27 -12.65 -12.06 0.06
C ASP A 27 -12.13 -11.60 1.44
N ALA A 28 -11.73 -12.52 2.32
CA ALA A 28 -11.14 -12.17 3.62
C ALA A 28 -9.87 -11.29 3.53
N PHE A 29 -9.11 -11.41 2.43
CA PHE A 29 -7.93 -10.59 2.20
C PHE A 29 -8.32 -9.16 1.77
N LEU A 30 -9.35 -9.04 0.93
CA LEU A 30 -9.88 -7.75 0.52
C LEU A 30 -10.56 -7.04 1.69
N GLU A 31 -11.34 -7.75 2.51
CA GLU A 31 -11.96 -7.22 3.72
C GLU A 31 -10.91 -6.62 4.66
N GLN A 32 -9.82 -7.34 4.92
CA GLN A 32 -8.72 -6.83 5.72
C GLN A 32 -8.09 -5.56 5.13
N LEU A 33 -7.98 -5.47 3.80
CA LEU A 33 -7.46 -4.30 3.11
C LEU A 33 -8.40 -3.09 3.27
N VAL A 34 -9.71 -3.29 3.13
CA VAL A 34 -10.74 -2.25 3.31
C VAL A 34 -10.75 -1.75 4.74
N ILE A 35 -10.82 -2.65 5.74
CA ILE A 35 -10.78 -2.30 7.17
C ILE A 35 -9.53 -1.45 7.49
N ASN A 36 -8.35 -1.89 7.03
CA ASN A 36 -7.11 -1.16 7.27
C ASN A 36 -7.07 0.21 6.59
N THR A 37 -7.80 0.37 5.49
CA THR A 37 -7.91 1.63 4.76
C THR A 37 -8.81 2.59 5.52
N GLU A 38 -10.02 2.16 5.87
CA GLU A 38 -11.01 2.98 6.59
C GLU A 38 -10.53 3.37 7.99
N ALA A 39 -9.77 2.50 8.67
CA ALA A 39 -9.15 2.83 9.96
C ALA A 39 -8.21 4.06 9.90
N LYS A 40 -7.80 4.50 8.70
CA LYS A 40 -6.87 5.62 8.48
C LYS A 40 -7.50 6.79 7.73
N THR A 41 -8.73 6.66 7.25
CA THR A 41 -9.41 7.72 6.50
C THR A 41 -10.92 7.61 6.60
N ASN A 42 -11.61 8.74 6.65
CA ASN A 42 -13.07 8.82 6.56
C ASN A 42 -13.56 8.82 5.09
N CYS A 43 -12.73 8.34 4.15
CA CYS A 43 -13.05 8.40 2.73
C CYS A 43 -13.94 7.22 2.37
N LYS A 44 -15.13 7.51 1.85
CA LYS A 44 -16.11 6.51 1.39
C LYS A 44 -16.15 6.34 -0.12
N HIS A 45 -15.22 6.95 -0.85
CA HIS A 45 -15.13 6.85 -2.30
C HIS A 45 -13.99 5.92 -2.72
N PHE A 46 -14.31 4.82 -3.41
CA PHE A 46 -13.37 3.80 -3.85
C PHE A 46 -13.30 3.74 -5.38
N ASN A 47 -12.08 3.68 -5.91
CA ASN A 47 -11.81 3.51 -7.34
C ASN A 47 -11.05 2.20 -7.55
N THR A 48 -11.66 1.21 -8.20
CA THR A 48 -11.07 -0.12 -8.38
C THR A 48 -11.29 -0.67 -9.78
N ASP A 49 -10.76 -1.87 -10.04
CA ASP A 49 -11.18 -2.69 -11.18
C ASP A 49 -12.52 -3.39 -10.91
N ASP A 50 -12.99 -4.15 -11.88
CA ASP A 50 -14.27 -4.86 -11.88
C ASP A 50 -14.19 -6.24 -11.20
N TRP A 51 -13.33 -6.38 -10.18
CA TRP A 51 -13.29 -7.62 -9.42
C TRP A 51 -14.49 -7.69 -8.48
N GLY A 52 -15.39 -8.67 -8.69
CA GLY A 52 -16.63 -8.80 -7.92
C GLY A 52 -16.48 -8.98 -6.39
N GLY A 53 -15.25 -9.15 -5.88
CA GLY A 53 -14.98 -9.07 -4.44
C GLY A 53 -15.29 -7.70 -3.85
N TYR A 54 -15.08 -6.61 -4.62
CA TYR A 54 -15.37 -5.25 -4.16
C TYR A 54 -16.85 -5.03 -3.91
N GLU A 55 -17.73 -5.52 -4.80
CA GLU A 55 -19.18 -5.42 -4.63
C GLU A 55 -19.68 -6.13 -3.36
N ARG A 56 -19.03 -7.24 -2.97
CA ARG A 56 -19.42 -8.01 -1.78
C ARG A 56 -18.92 -7.42 -0.46
N ILE A 57 -17.80 -6.68 -0.49
CA ILE A 57 -17.05 -6.29 0.72
C ILE A 57 -17.12 -4.79 1.00
N LEU A 58 -17.23 -3.95 -0.03
CA LEU A 58 -17.30 -2.52 0.19
C LEU A 58 -18.55 -2.19 1.01
N PRO A 59 -18.44 -1.35 2.05
CA PRO A 59 -19.59 -0.95 2.85
C PRO A 59 -20.69 -0.35 1.97
N PRO A 60 -21.99 -0.60 2.25
CA PRO A 60 -23.09 -0.11 1.42
C PRO A 60 -23.14 1.41 1.25
N GLU A 61 -22.59 2.16 2.22
CA GLU A 61 -22.48 3.63 2.15
C GLU A 61 -21.31 4.13 1.28
N SER A 62 -20.50 3.22 0.74
CA SER A 62 -19.35 3.56 -0.09
C SER A 62 -19.77 3.85 -1.53
N GLU A 63 -19.29 4.96 -2.07
CA GLU A 63 -19.35 5.24 -3.49
C GLU A 63 -18.27 4.43 -4.21
N HIS A 64 -18.68 3.49 -5.05
CA HIS A 64 -17.77 2.65 -5.81
C HIS A 64 -17.76 3.04 -7.29
N TYR A 65 -16.59 3.43 -7.78
CA TYR A 65 -16.35 3.69 -9.20
C TYR A 65 -15.43 2.63 -9.79
N ILE A 66 -15.90 1.98 -10.85
CA ILE A 66 -15.16 0.94 -11.58
C ILE A 66 -14.60 1.56 -12.86
N GLY A 67 -13.27 1.62 -12.98
CA GLY A 67 -12.63 2.22 -14.15
C GLY A 67 -11.11 2.30 -14.07
N LYS A 68 -10.47 2.38 -15.24
CA LYS A 68 -9.00 2.45 -15.38
C LYS A 68 -8.45 3.87 -15.33
N ASP A 69 -9.28 4.86 -15.65
CA ASP A 69 -8.94 6.27 -15.73
C ASP A 69 -8.48 6.82 -14.36
N LYS A 70 -9.05 6.34 -13.25
CA LYS A 70 -8.70 6.79 -11.88
C LYS A 70 -7.67 5.93 -11.14
N THR A 71 -7.25 4.79 -11.69
CA THR A 71 -6.34 3.83 -11.01
C THR A 71 -4.89 3.90 -11.47
N GLN A 72 -4.56 4.75 -12.46
CA GLN A 72 -3.22 4.86 -13.05
C GLN A 72 -2.10 5.08 -12.03
N ARG A 73 -2.35 5.90 -11.00
CA ARG A 73 -1.37 6.18 -9.93
C ARG A 73 -1.14 4.95 -9.06
N LEU A 74 -2.22 4.23 -8.72
CA LEU A 74 -2.17 2.98 -7.96
C LEU A 74 -1.36 1.93 -8.72
N GLU A 75 -1.55 1.80 -10.03
CA GLU A 75 -0.79 0.84 -10.86
C GLU A 75 0.71 1.14 -10.89
N ARG A 76 1.10 2.42 -11.00
CA ARG A 76 2.52 2.82 -10.89
C ARG A 76 3.10 2.49 -9.51
N THR A 77 2.33 2.71 -8.45
CA THR A 77 2.73 2.36 -7.08
C THR A 77 2.86 0.85 -6.92
N ASN A 78 1.90 0.06 -7.43
CA ASN A 78 1.96 -1.41 -7.45
C ASN A 78 3.24 -1.90 -8.13
N GLY A 79 3.57 -1.36 -9.31
CA GLY A 79 4.81 -1.69 -10.02
C GLY A 79 6.07 -1.36 -9.21
N THR A 80 6.08 -0.21 -8.53
CA THR A 80 7.20 0.21 -7.67
C THR A 80 7.37 -0.74 -6.48
N VAL A 81 6.29 -1.03 -5.76
CA VAL A 81 6.31 -1.94 -4.59
C VAL A 81 6.76 -3.33 -5.01
N ARG A 82 6.19 -3.89 -6.10
CA ARG A 82 6.58 -5.20 -6.64
C ARG A 82 8.06 -5.25 -7.04
N GLN A 83 8.57 -4.20 -7.69
CA GLN A 83 9.97 -4.17 -8.11
C GLN A 83 10.90 -4.15 -6.88
N GLN A 84 10.57 -3.37 -5.85
CA GLN A 84 11.38 -3.29 -4.64
C GLN A 84 11.33 -4.62 -3.87
N THR A 85 10.14 -5.16 -3.58
CA THR A 85 10.00 -6.45 -2.88
C THR A 85 10.69 -7.59 -3.63
N GLY A 86 10.61 -7.62 -4.97
CA GLY A 86 11.31 -8.60 -5.80
C GLY A 86 12.85 -8.48 -5.78
N ARG A 87 13.42 -7.29 -5.54
CA ARG A 87 14.88 -7.12 -5.36
C ARG A 87 15.35 -7.74 -4.05
N TRP A 88 14.56 -7.62 -2.97
CA TRP A 88 14.86 -8.24 -1.69
C TRP A 88 14.86 -9.77 -1.80
N HIS A 89 13.86 -10.35 -2.48
CA HIS A 89 13.82 -11.79 -2.73
C HIS A 89 15.05 -12.32 -3.49
N ARG A 90 15.59 -11.56 -4.46
CA ARG A 90 16.78 -11.97 -5.23
C ARG A 90 18.09 -11.89 -4.44
N ARG A 91 18.19 -11.01 -3.44
CA ARG A 91 19.41 -10.83 -2.63
C ARG A 91 19.57 -11.87 -1.53
N GLN A 92 18.50 -12.59 -1.18
CA GLN A 92 18.54 -13.63 -0.18
C GLN A 92 19.01 -14.95 -0.82
N ASN A 93 20.08 -15.54 -0.29
CA ASN A 93 20.69 -16.79 -0.80
C ASN A 93 19.72 -18.00 -0.80
N LYS A 94 18.62 -17.90 -0.04
CA LYS A 94 17.51 -18.85 -0.07
C LYS A 94 16.23 -18.07 -0.31
N PHE A 95 15.53 -18.39 -1.39
CA PHE A 95 14.17 -17.90 -1.66
C PHE A 95 13.24 -18.43 -0.57
N GLY A 96 13.12 -17.72 0.55
CA GLY A 96 12.08 -18.00 1.52
C GLY A 96 10.75 -17.68 0.86
N LYS A 97 9.99 -18.70 0.45
CA LYS A 97 8.54 -18.58 0.18
C LYS A 97 7.75 -18.36 1.49
N ALA A 98 8.34 -17.62 2.43
CA ALA A 98 7.78 -17.34 3.74
C ALA A 98 6.98 -16.05 3.64
N TRP A 99 5.66 -16.14 3.79
CA TRP A 99 4.77 -14.98 3.77
C TRP A 99 5.19 -13.91 4.79
N GLU A 100 5.76 -14.31 5.93
CA GLU A 100 6.27 -13.39 6.94
C GLU A 100 7.40 -12.48 6.40
N GLN A 101 8.29 -13.00 5.56
CA GLN A 101 9.32 -12.18 4.92
C GLN A 101 8.71 -11.19 3.92
N THR A 102 7.73 -11.63 3.14
CA THR A 102 7.01 -10.74 2.22
C THR A 102 6.23 -9.66 2.96
N LYS A 103 5.62 -9.99 4.12
CA LYS A 103 4.94 -9.01 4.99
C LYS A 103 5.92 -7.96 5.50
N VAL A 104 7.03 -8.37 6.12
CA VAL A 104 8.05 -7.44 6.65
C VAL A 104 8.63 -6.57 5.54
N THR A 105 8.98 -7.16 4.40
CA THR A 105 9.52 -6.42 3.25
C THR A 105 8.51 -5.42 2.71
N THR A 106 7.25 -5.82 2.56
CA THR A 106 6.17 -4.93 2.12
C THR A 106 6.01 -3.75 3.08
N ARG A 107 6.00 -4.00 4.40
CA ARG A 107 5.93 -2.95 5.42
C ARG A 107 7.10 -1.97 5.29
N LEU A 108 8.34 -2.45 5.16
CA LEU A 108 9.52 -1.60 4.98
C LEU A 108 9.46 -0.76 3.69
N VAL A 109 9.04 -1.36 2.58
CA VAL A 109 8.92 -0.67 1.29
C VAL A 109 7.83 0.41 1.35
N VAL A 110 6.69 0.12 1.97
CA VAL A 110 5.61 1.09 2.16
C VAL A 110 6.04 2.22 3.07
N SER A 111 6.72 1.93 4.18
CA SER A 111 7.28 2.95 5.07
C SER A 111 8.28 3.86 4.35
N TYR A 112 9.21 3.27 3.58
CA TYR A 112 10.13 4.02 2.75
C TYR A 112 9.40 4.92 1.74
N PHE A 113 8.44 4.38 1.00
CA PHE A 113 7.70 5.11 -0.03
C PHE A 113 6.90 6.28 0.55
N ASN A 114 6.25 6.08 1.70
CA ASN A 114 5.42 7.10 2.33
C ASN A 114 6.25 8.22 2.95
N TRP A 115 7.31 7.85 3.70
CA TRP A 115 7.96 8.77 4.64
C TRP A 115 9.33 9.29 4.18
N ILE A 116 10.05 8.53 3.36
CA ILE A 116 11.44 8.83 2.97
C ILE A 116 11.54 9.20 1.48
N TRP A 117 10.82 8.48 0.61
CA TRP A 117 10.93 8.68 -0.82
C TRP A 117 10.35 10.02 -1.26
N GLN A 118 11.20 10.87 -1.82
CA GLN A 118 10.80 12.14 -2.38
C GLN A 118 10.48 12.00 -3.86
N HIS A 119 9.31 12.50 -4.26
CA HIS A 119 8.93 12.49 -5.67
C HIS A 119 9.86 13.43 -6.47
N SER A 120 10.43 12.94 -7.56
CA SER A 120 11.44 13.67 -8.35
C SER A 120 11.01 15.08 -8.78
N ARG A 121 9.73 15.24 -9.15
CA ARG A 121 9.11 16.53 -9.51
C ARG A 121 8.71 17.40 -8.31
N PHE A 122 8.00 16.84 -7.32
CA PHE A 122 7.43 17.62 -6.22
C PHE A 122 8.42 17.88 -5.07
N LYS A 123 9.54 17.15 -5.04
CA LYS A 123 10.58 17.22 -4.00
C LYS A 123 10.05 17.02 -2.57
N ASN A 124 8.88 16.37 -2.43
CA ASN A 124 8.25 16.04 -1.16
C ASN A 124 7.80 14.57 -1.13
N THR A 125 7.60 14.07 0.08
CA THR A 125 7.14 12.69 0.34
C THR A 125 5.62 12.60 0.29
N ALA A 126 5.08 11.38 0.24
CA ALA A 126 3.64 11.19 0.31
C ALA A 126 3.07 11.60 1.67
N ALA A 127 3.81 11.36 2.76
CA ALA A 127 3.46 11.81 4.10
C ALA A 127 3.40 13.35 4.21
N GLN A 128 4.33 14.07 3.58
CA GLN A 128 4.28 15.54 3.51
C GLN A 128 3.04 16.03 2.75
N ARG A 129 2.73 15.43 1.58
CA ARG A 129 1.51 15.79 0.82
C ARG A 129 0.21 15.42 1.53
N ALA A 130 0.26 14.44 2.43
CA ALA A 130 -0.86 14.06 3.30
C ALA A 130 -0.97 14.93 4.56
N GLY A 131 -0.04 15.87 4.79
CA GLY A 131 -0.02 16.71 5.99
C GLY A 131 0.41 15.99 7.27
N LEU A 132 0.99 14.79 7.18
CA LEU A 132 1.41 13.99 8.34
C LEU A 132 2.75 14.45 8.93
N THR A 133 3.56 15.16 8.14
CA THR A 133 4.85 15.68 8.57
C THR A 133 5.28 16.86 7.70
N ILE A 134 6.11 17.75 8.25
CA ILE A 134 6.64 18.91 7.52
C ILE A 134 7.92 18.60 6.74
N ARG A 135 8.66 17.55 7.12
CA ARG A 135 9.95 17.19 6.51
C ARG A 135 9.98 15.74 6.03
N SER A 136 10.88 15.44 5.10
CA SER A 136 11.20 14.04 4.78
C SER A 136 11.83 13.36 5.98
N TRP A 137 11.48 12.10 6.19
CA TRP A 137 12.10 11.27 7.20
C TRP A 137 13.32 10.54 6.62
N ASN A 138 14.13 10.00 7.51
CA ASN A 138 15.17 9.03 7.20
C ASN A 138 14.91 7.70 7.96
N TRP A 139 15.80 6.73 7.81
CA TRP A 139 15.64 5.43 8.47
C TRP A 139 15.73 5.49 10.00
N HIS A 140 16.48 6.45 10.55
CA HIS A 140 16.56 6.65 12.00
C HIS A 140 15.23 7.16 12.56
N ASP A 141 14.55 8.08 11.86
CA ASP A 141 13.20 8.52 12.23
C ASP A 141 12.22 7.33 12.24
N ILE A 142 12.28 6.45 11.23
CA ILE A 142 11.43 5.24 11.17
C ILE A 142 11.75 4.26 12.30
N ALA A 143 13.03 4.03 12.61
CA ALA A 143 13.46 3.10 13.65
C ALA A 143 13.09 3.54 15.07
N THR A 144 12.96 4.86 15.28
CA THR A 144 12.65 5.44 16.59
C THR A 144 11.16 5.73 16.78
N TYR A 145 10.35 5.65 15.72
CA TYR A 145 8.92 5.92 15.79
C TYR A 145 8.12 4.65 16.20
N PRO A 146 7.52 4.61 17.41
CA PRO A 146 7.01 3.37 18.00
C PRO A 146 5.87 2.68 17.23
N THR A 147 5.16 3.41 16.37
CA THR A 147 3.92 2.94 15.73
C THR A 147 4.10 2.52 14.27
N LEU A 148 5.32 2.58 13.71
CA LEU A 148 5.58 2.24 12.30
C LEU A 148 6.23 0.87 12.07
N ILE A 149 6.86 0.26 13.10
CA ILE A 149 7.55 -1.06 13.03
C ILE A 149 6.77 -2.13 13.78
#